data_AF-A0A2K8U3H4-F1
#
_entry.id   AF-A0A2K8U3H4-F1
#
_cell.length_a   1.000
_cell.length_b   1.000
_cell.length_c   1.000
_cell.angle_alpha   90.00
_cell.angle_beta   90.00
_cell.angle_gamma   90.00
#
_symmetry.space_group_name_H-M   'P 1'
#
loop_
_entity.id
_entity.type
_entity.pdbx_description
1 polymer ?
#
loop_
_entity_poly.entity_id
_entity_poly.type
_entity_poly.pdbx_seq_one_letter_code
_entity_poly.pdbx_strand_id
1 'polypeptide(L)'
;MIFTSEPDAIVNNHDLQKKELADSIGRNIVPFYEHWLARSRLPPLVFSVLLGLIFLLIHSFLAFQYQINIFRDFSYLLAIMMMLCMFLIFRATDKLKEFVVDLIDLSGLGEREYADIFVLKLSEIAGYKLLFFGVCVGLLNVLMGIAFGIWYRHPVMIISLCLQFFMIGLLCGMALRGLLVVIKLVWSLQHDRRIDINYMHPDDCGGTLIVGKVLFVFSMHTLIMGLFIAFYIYVTPWEYRATSRIAAWFMNIWMLTPFVASLMVFVLPVLRLHQLLDHYKRREHRIIRLKMEDISRQIAQIDPAASQRISFLNAILEHLKFQDDYIARMNAWPYNSRYSVSYLIAFASPLLVAIISKHV
;
A
#
# COMPACT_ATOMS: atom_id res chain seq x y z
N MET A 1 -31.39 -18.06 36.39
CA MET A 1 -30.23 -18.76 35.81
C MET A 1 -29.71 -17.89 34.67
N ILE A 2 -28.76 -17.01 34.95
CA ILE A 2 -28.16 -16.13 33.95
C ILE A 2 -27.03 -16.94 33.35
N PHE A 3 -27.18 -17.37 32.10
CA PHE A 3 -26.07 -17.96 31.34
C PHE A 3 -25.05 -16.86 31.09
N THR A 4 -24.05 -16.77 31.95
CA THR A 4 -22.80 -16.08 31.65
C THR A 4 -22.09 -16.91 30.60
N SER A 5 -22.44 -16.73 29.33
CA SER A 5 -21.60 -17.20 28.24
C SER A 5 -20.23 -16.54 28.43
N GLU A 6 -19.20 -17.34 28.69
CA GLU A 6 -17.84 -16.85 28.94
C GLU A 6 -17.40 -15.99 27.74
N PRO A 7 -17.13 -14.69 27.93
CA PRO A 7 -16.70 -13.80 26.84
C PRO A 7 -15.42 -14.32 26.15
N ASP A 8 -14.60 -15.09 26.85
CA ASP A 8 -13.39 -15.71 26.34
C ASP A 8 -13.64 -16.76 25.25
N ALA A 9 -14.81 -17.43 25.25
CA ALA A 9 -15.15 -18.43 24.24
C ALA A 9 -15.51 -17.79 22.87
N ILE A 10 -16.07 -16.58 22.89
CA ILE A 10 -16.49 -15.87 21.66
C ILE A 10 -15.27 -15.24 20.97
N VAL A 11 -14.35 -14.65 21.73
CA VAL A 11 -13.11 -14.04 21.20
C VAL A 11 -12.24 -15.09 20.50
N ASN A 12 -12.10 -16.28 21.10
CA ASN A 12 -11.31 -17.36 20.51
C ASN A 12 -11.88 -17.89 19.19
N ASN A 13 -13.20 -17.83 18.98
CA ASN A 13 -13.82 -18.31 17.74
C ASN A 13 -13.61 -17.32 16.58
N HIS A 14 -13.72 -16.01 16.85
CA HIS A 14 -13.50 -14.96 15.84
C HIS A 14 -12.06 -14.97 15.30
N ASP A 15 -11.07 -15.07 16.19
CA ASP A 15 -9.65 -15.11 15.79
C ASP A 15 -9.32 -16.37 14.98
N LEU A 16 -9.97 -17.50 15.30
CA LEU A 16 -9.83 -18.75 14.54
C LEU A 16 -10.41 -18.60 13.13
N GLN A 17 -11.62 -18.04 13.00
CA GLN A 17 -12.25 -17.78 11.70
C GLN A 17 -11.41 -16.83 10.84
N LYS A 18 -10.91 -15.75 11.44
CA LYS A 18 -10.01 -14.79 10.77
C LYS A 18 -8.74 -15.48 10.26
N LYS A 19 -8.18 -16.40 11.03
CA LYS A 19 -7.01 -17.20 10.62
C LYS A 19 -7.35 -18.18 9.49
N GLU A 20 -8.45 -18.91 9.58
CA GLU A 20 -8.89 -19.82 8.52
C GLU A 20 -9.17 -19.09 7.20
N LEU A 21 -9.77 -17.90 7.29
CA LEU A 21 -10.01 -17.02 6.15
C LEU A 21 -8.69 -16.53 5.54
N ALA A 22 -7.75 -16.09 6.38
CA ALA A 22 -6.41 -15.71 5.93
C ALA A 22 -5.68 -16.87 5.22
N ASP A 23 -5.78 -18.09 5.76
CA ASP A 23 -5.20 -19.29 5.16
C ASP A 23 -5.91 -19.69 3.85
N SER A 24 -7.23 -19.47 3.74
CA SER A 24 -8.00 -19.68 2.51
C SER A 24 -7.59 -18.68 1.42
N ILE A 25 -7.54 -17.40 1.76
CA ILE A 25 -7.09 -16.30 0.89
C ILE A 25 -5.65 -16.55 0.44
N GLY A 26 -4.76 -16.94 1.36
CA GLY A 26 -3.37 -17.25 1.06
C GLY A 26 -3.19 -18.42 0.09
N ARG A 27 -4.08 -19.41 0.14
CA ARG A 27 -4.09 -20.55 -0.80
C ARG A 27 -4.64 -20.18 -2.18
N ASN A 28 -5.61 -19.26 -2.25
CA ASN A 28 -6.27 -18.89 -3.50
C ASN A 28 -5.57 -17.74 -4.25
N ILE A 29 -4.91 -16.85 -3.51
CA ILE A 29 -4.14 -15.72 -4.05
C ILE A 29 -2.66 -16.07 -3.97
N VAL A 30 -2.22 -16.84 -4.96
CA VAL A 30 -0.80 -17.15 -5.15
C VAL A 30 -0.34 -16.40 -6.39
N PRO A 31 0.40 -15.29 -6.26
CA PRO A 31 1.03 -14.65 -7.41
C PRO A 31 1.95 -15.63 -8.15
N PHE A 32 2.17 -15.41 -9.44
CA PHE A 32 2.95 -16.34 -10.26
C PHE A 32 4.34 -16.64 -9.68
N TYR A 33 4.98 -15.67 -9.04
CA TYR A 33 6.32 -15.80 -8.48
C TYR A 33 6.33 -16.57 -7.14
N GLU A 34 5.22 -16.60 -6.41
CA GLU A 34 5.09 -17.42 -5.20
C GLU A 34 4.96 -18.91 -5.53
N HIS A 35 4.49 -19.30 -6.72
CA HIS A 35 4.43 -20.70 -7.13
C HIS A 35 5.83 -21.34 -7.15
N TRP A 36 6.84 -20.58 -7.59
CA TRP A 36 8.24 -21.00 -7.55
C TRP A 36 8.77 -21.09 -6.13
N LEU A 37 8.39 -20.15 -5.27
CA LEU A 37 8.77 -20.17 -3.85
C LEU A 37 8.16 -21.38 -3.13
N ALA A 38 6.86 -21.63 -3.32
CA ALA A 38 6.14 -22.76 -2.74
C ALA A 38 6.76 -24.10 -3.17
N ARG A 39 7.21 -24.21 -4.43
CA ARG A 39 7.91 -25.40 -4.92
C ARG A 39 9.32 -25.57 -4.34
N SER A 40 10.06 -24.48 -4.18
CA SER A 40 11.45 -24.50 -3.69
C SER A 40 11.58 -24.56 -2.17
N ARG A 41 10.52 -24.22 -1.42
CA ARG A 41 10.50 -24.09 0.06
C ARG A 41 11.56 -23.13 0.61
N LEU A 42 12.08 -22.22 -0.22
CA LEU A 42 13.06 -21.23 0.21
C LEU A 42 12.36 -20.08 0.96
N PRO A 43 12.98 -19.53 2.02
CA PRO A 43 12.50 -18.29 2.61
C PRO A 43 12.53 -17.13 1.59
N PRO A 44 11.56 -16.20 1.60
CA PRO A 44 11.52 -15.05 0.69
C PRO A 44 12.82 -14.25 0.61
N LEU A 45 13.47 -14.03 1.76
CA LEU A 45 14.75 -13.32 1.85
C LEU A 45 15.86 -14.06 1.09
N VAL A 46 15.96 -15.38 1.28
CA VAL A 46 16.98 -16.21 0.61
C VAL A 46 16.75 -16.21 -0.90
N PHE A 47 15.51 -16.37 -1.35
CA PHE A 47 15.17 -16.29 -2.78
C PHE A 47 15.56 -14.95 -3.39
N SER A 48 15.27 -13.85 -2.69
CA SER A 48 15.58 -12.49 -3.13
C SER A 48 17.09 -12.27 -3.25
N VAL A 49 17.86 -12.74 -2.27
CA VAL A 49 19.33 -12.69 -2.28
C VAL A 49 19.90 -13.51 -3.43
N LEU A 50 19.43 -14.75 -3.61
CA LEU A 50 19.88 -15.63 -4.69
C LEU A 50 19.62 -15.00 -6.07
N LEU A 51 18.45 -14.40 -6.27
CA LEU A 51 18.11 -13.72 -7.51
C LEU A 51 19.14 -12.64 -7.85
N GLY A 52 19.42 -11.72 -6.93
CA GLY A 52 20.41 -10.68 -7.16
C GLY A 52 21.84 -11.23 -7.32
N LEU A 53 22.21 -12.24 -6.53
CA LEU A 53 23.54 -12.85 -6.62
C LEU A 53 23.78 -13.49 -7.98
N ILE A 54 22.78 -14.17 -8.57
CA ILE A 54 22.91 -14.77 -9.90
C ILE A 54 23.24 -13.68 -10.94
N PHE A 55 22.50 -12.56 -10.95
CA PHE A 55 22.77 -11.47 -11.89
C PHE A 55 24.11 -10.76 -11.62
N LEU A 56 24.45 -10.56 -10.35
CA LEU A 56 25.75 -10.00 -9.96
C LEU A 56 26.90 -10.88 -10.43
N LEU A 57 26.83 -12.19 -10.20
CA LEU A 57 27.89 -13.14 -10.54
C LEU A 57 28.07 -13.24 -12.06
N ILE A 58 26.97 -13.33 -12.83
CA ILE A 58 27.04 -13.34 -14.30
C ILE A 58 27.71 -12.06 -14.80
N HIS A 59 27.27 -10.89 -14.32
CA HIS A 59 27.84 -9.61 -14.75
C HIS A 59 29.29 -9.44 -14.31
N SER A 60 29.64 -9.84 -13.09
CA SER A 60 30.99 -9.77 -12.54
C SER A 60 31.96 -10.69 -13.29
N PHE A 61 31.52 -11.89 -13.66
CA PHE A 61 32.32 -12.82 -14.45
C PHE A 61 32.66 -12.24 -15.82
N LEU A 62 31.66 -11.67 -16.52
CA LEU A 62 31.87 -11.01 -17.79
C LEU A 62 32.76 -9.77 -17.65
N ALA A 63 32.52 -8.95 -16.63
CA ALA A 63 33.33 -7.77 -16.36
C ALA A 63 34.80 -8.13 -16.09
N PHE A 64 35.05 -9.19 -15.33
CA PHE A 64 36.40 -9.71 -15.09
C PHE A 64 37.10 -10.12 -16.40
N GLN A 65 36.39 -10.84 -17.28
CA GLN A 65 36.92 -11.25 -18.58
C GLN A 65 37.34 -10.06 -19.46
N TYR A 66 36.60 -8.94 -19.40
CA TYR A 66 36.88 -7.72 -20.17
C TYR A 66 37.64 -6.64 -19.38
N GLN A 67 38.15 -6.95 -18.19
CA GLN A 67 38.89 -6.01 -17.31
C GLN A 67 38.10 -4.73 -16.96
N ILE A 68 36.78 -4.85 -16.81
CA ILE A 68 35.88 -3.75 -16.46
C ILE A 68 35.69 -3.71 -14.95
N ASN A 69 35.81 -2.52 -14.35
CA ASN A 69 35.55 -2.32 -12.93
C ASN A 69 34.08 -1.97 -12.67
N ILE A 70 33.28 -2.96 -12.29
CA ILE A 70 31.84 -2.82 -11.97
C ILE A 70 31.55 -1.91 -10.76
N PHE A 71 32.55 -1.64 -9.91
CA PHE A 71 32.38 -0.70 -8.80
C PHE A 71 32.48 0.75 -9.24
N ARG A 72 33.21 1.02 -10.33
CA ARG A 72 33.34 2.37 -10.88
C ARG A 72 32.06 2.86 -11.54
N ASP A 73 31.29 1.95 -12.11
CA ASP A 73 30.07 2.25 -12.84
C ASP A 73 28.78 1.91 -12.08
N PHE A 74 28.92 1.47 -10.83
CA PHE A 74 27.81 1.13 -9.94
C PHE A 74 26.85 0.07 -10.47
N SER A 75 27.25 -0.71 -11.48
CA SER A 75 26.42 -1.80 -12.05
C SER A 75 26.03 -2.85 -11.02
N TYR A 76 26.86 -3.08 -9.99
CA TYR A 76 26.53 -3.96 -8.86
C TYR A 76 25.28 -3.53 -8.08
N LEU A 77 24.94 -2.23 -8.10
CA LEU A 77 23.78 -1.70 -7.39
C LEU A 77 22.47 -2.21 -7.99
N LEU A 78 22.42 -2.51 -9.29
CA LEU A 78 21.25 -3.13 -9.92
C LEU A 78 20.92 -4.48 -9.28
N ALA A 79 21.94 -5.28 -8.97
CA ALA A 79 21.75 -6.56 -8.31
C ALA A 79 21.19 -6.39 -6.89
N ILE A 80 21.71 -5.43 -6.11
CA ILE A 80 21.19 -5.07 -4.79
C ILE A 80 19.73 -4.60 -4.89
N MET A 81 19.42 -3.78 -5.89
CA MET A 81 18.07 -3.31 -6.16
C MET A 81 17.13 -4.45 -6.51
N MET A 82 17.57 -5.47 -7.26
CA MET A 82 16.76 -6.66 -7.52
C MET A 82 16.48 -7.46 -6.25
N MET A 83 17.49 -7.65 -5.38
CA MET A 83 17.29 -8.31 -4.08
C MET A 83 16.27 -7.56 -3.24
N LEU A 84 16.45 -6.25 -3.09
CA LEU A 84 15.58 -5.41 -2.30
C LEU A 84 14.16 -5.37 -2.88
N CYS A 85 14.02 -5.16 -4.19
CA CYS A 85 12.73 -5.09 -4.86
C CYS A 85 11.95 -6.40 -4.71
N MET A 86 12.59 -7.55 -4.94
CA MET A 86 11.95 -8.85 -4.77
C MET A 86 11.51 -9.08 -3.32
N PHE A 87 12.36 -8.74 -2.34
CA PHE A 87 12.02 -8.86 -0.92
C PHE A 87 10.83 -7.97 -0.54
N LEU A 88 10.82 -6.73 -1.03
CA LEU A 88 9.73 -5.78 -0.81
C LEU A 88 8.43 -6.23 -1.48
N ILE A 89 8.50 -6.88 -2.65
CA ILE A 89 7.33 -7.47 -3.33
C ILE A 89 6.72 -8.60 -2.48
N PHE A 90 7.53 -9.53 -1.96
CA PHE A 90 7.03 -10.58 -1.06
C PHE A 90 6.33 -9.98 0.17
N ARG A 91 7.01 -9.06 0.86
CA ARG A 91 6.44 -8.38 2.02
C ARG A 91 5.16 -7.62 1.69
N ALA A 92 5.12 -6.95 0.54
CA ALA A 92 3.94 -6.23 0.08
C ALA A 92 2.76 -7.17 -0.20
N THR A 93 3.02 -8.36 -0.73
CA THR A 93 1.98 -9.37 -0.95
C THR A 93 1.47 -9.98 0.36
N ASP A 94 2.34 -10.25 1.33
CA ASP A 94 1.89 -10.69 2.67
C ASP A 94 0.99 -9.63 3.31
N LYS A 95 1.39 -8.35 3.23
CA LYS A 95 0.57 -7.23 3.70
C LYS A 95 -0.72 -7.04 2.91
N LEU A 96 -0.73 -7.37 1.62
CA LEU A 96 -1.96 -7.36 0.83
C LEU A 96 -2.94 -8.45 1.30
N LYS A 97 -2.44 -9.65 1.61
CA LYS A 97 -3.25 -10.76 2.10
C LYS A 97 -3.87 -10.42 3.45
N GLU A 98 -3.06 -9.93 4.40
CA GLU A 98 -3.56 -9.41 5.69
C GLU A 98 -4.61 -8.32 5.47
N PHE A 99 -4.32 -7.36 4.59
CA PHE A 99 -5.23 -6.27 4.29
C PHE A 99 -6.59 -6.72 3.75
N VAL A 100 -6.62 -7.72 2.88
CA VAL A 100 -7.89 -8.25 2.35
C VAL A 100 -8.73 -8.90 3.45
N VAL A 101 -8.09 -9.62 4.39
CA VAL A 101 -8.79 -10.19 5.55
C VAL A 101 -9.41 -9.07 6.39
N ASP A 102 -8.65 -8.02 6.68
CA ASP A 102 -9.15 -6.87 7.45
C ASP A 102 -10.24 -6.09 6.71
N LEU A 103 -10.21 -6.05 5.38
CA LEU A 103 -11.28 -5.45 4.58
C LEU A 103 -12.58 -6.27 4.60
N ILE A 104 -12.48 -7.60 4.63
CA ILE A 104 -13.65 -8.47 4.74
C ILE A 104 -14.30 -8.26 6.12
N ASP A 105 -13.48 -8.22 7.17
CA ASP A 105 -13.90 -7.93 8.55
C ASP A 105 -14.66 -6.58 8.62
N LEU A 106 -14.08 -5.52 8.03
CA LEU A 106 -14.71 -4.19 7.98
C LEU A 106 -16.02 -4.13 7.17
N SER A 107 -16.23 -5.07 6.25
CA SER A 107 -17.43 -5.07 5.40
C SER A 107 -18.67 -5.60 6.10
N GLY A 108 -18.55 -6.25 7.27
CA GLY A 108 -19.68 -6.78 8.05
C GLY A 108 -20.52 -7.84 7.33
N LEU A 109 -20.09 -8.31 6.16
CA LEU A 109 -20.79 -9.31 5.35
C LEU A 109 -20.35 -10.72 5.73
N GLY A 110 -21.25 -11.69 5.55
CA GLY A 110 -20.95 -13.10 5.77
C GLY A 110 -19.68 -13.52 5.02
N GLU A 111 -18.68 -14.00 5.76
CA GLU A 111 -17.28 -14.12 5.35
C GLU A 111 -17.05 -14.78 3.99
N ARG A 112 -17.94 -15.70 3.57
CA ARG A 112 -17.70 -16.56 2.40
C ARG A 112 -18.06 -15.92 1.05
N GLU A 113 -19.25 -15.33 0.91
CA GLU A 113 -19.71 -14.82 -0.39
C GLU A 113 -18.86 -13.62 -0.86
N TYR A 114 -18.45 -12.77 0.10
CA TYR A 114 -17.62 -11.61 -0.20
C TYR A 114 -16.15 -11.95 -0.39
N ALA A 115 -15.63 -12.94 0.33
CA ALA A 115 -14.29 -13.46 0.11
C ALA A 115 -14.13 -13.99 -1.31
N ASP A 116 -15.11 -14.74 -1.84
CA ASP A 116 -15.03 -15.27 -3.20
C ASP A 116 -14.98 -14.17 -4.27
N ILE A 117 -15.78 -13.10 -4.10
CA ILE A 117 -15.78 -11.95 -5.03
C ILE A 117 -14.44 -11.22 -4.97
N PHE A 118 -13.90 -10.97 -3.77
CA PHE A 118 -12.62 -10.29 -3.61
C PHE A 118 -11.46 -11.15 -4.11
N VAL A 119 -11.45 -12.46 -3.80
CA VAL A 119 -10.44 -13.42 -4.26
C VAL A 119 -10.49 -13.54 -5.79
N LEU A 120 -11.68 -13.59 -6.40
CA LEU A 120 -11.81 -13.60 -7.86
C LEU A 120 -11.24 -12.32 -8.49
N LYS A 121 -11.61 -11.15 -7.95
CA LYS A 121 -11.07 -9.87 -8.42
C LYS A 121 -9.55 -9.79 -8.21
N LEU A 122 -9.07 -10.27 -7.07
CA LEU A 122 -7.64 -10.19 -6.74
C LEU A 122 -6.84 -11.16 -7.59
N SER A 123 -7.29 -12.39 -7.80
CA SER A 123 -6.64 -13.37 -8.67
C SER A 123 -6.62 -12.90 -10.13
N GLU A 124 -7.69 -12.27 -10.62
CA GLU A 124 -7.73 -11.72 -11.98
C GLU A 124 -6.70 -10.58 -12.16
N ILE A 125 -6.49 -9.78 -11.11
CA ILE A 125 -5.61 -8.61 -11.16
C ILE A 125 -4.15 -8.97 -10.83
N ALA A 126 -3.91 -9.95 -9.96
CA ALA A 126 -2.61 -10.40 -9.46
C ALA A 126 -2.02 -11.64 -10.19
N GLY A 127 -2.79 -12.26 -11.09
CA GLY A 127 -2.36 -13.39 -11.92
C GLY A 127 -1.46 -12.98 -13.10
N TYR A 128 -1.64 -13.58 -14.28
CA TYR A 128 -0.77 -13.33 -15.45
C TYR A 128 -0.71 -11.86 -15.91
N LYS A 129 -1.75 -11.06 -15.63
CA LYS A 129 -1.74 -9.61 -15.90
C LYS A 129 -0.63 -8.88 -15.14
N LEU A 130 -0.25 -9.37 -13.95
CA LEU A 130 0.86 -8.86 -13.15
C LEU A 130 2.20 -9.05 -13.89
N LEU A 131 2.44 -10.26 -14.38
CA LEU A 131 3.64 -10.60 -15.15
C LEU A 131 3.69 -9.81 -16.46
N PHE A 132 2.60 -9.76 -17.21
CA PHE A 132 2.53 -9.01 -18.46
C PHE A 132 2.89 -7.54 -18.27
N PHE A 133 2.29 -6.89 -17.25
CA PHE A 133 2.62 -5.51 -16.93
C PHE A 133 4.09 -5.35 -16.52
N GLY A 134 4.62 -6.29 -15.73
CA GLY A 134 6.04 -6.40 -15.43
C GLY A 134 6.91 -6.43 -16.69
N VAL A 135 6.63 -7.33 -17.62
CA VAL A 135 7.37 -7.44 -18.89
C VAL A 135 7.34 -6.13 -19.69
N CYS A 136 6.17 -5.47 -19.79
CA CYS A 136 6.08 -4.18 -20.47
C CYS A 136 6.97 -3.11 -19.84
N VAL A 137 6.97 -3.00 -18.50
CA VAL A 137 7.83 -2.05 -17.77
C VAL A 137 9.30 -2.45 -17.86
N GLY A 138 9.62 -3.75 -17.85
CA GLY A 138 10.97 -4.27 -18.07
C GLY A 138 11.53 -3.85 -19.42
N LEU A 139 10.77 -4.05 -20.49
CA LEU A 139 11.14 -3.60 -21.84
C LEU A 139 11.30 -2.08 -21.91
N LEU A 140 10.36 -1.33 -21.32
CA LEU A 140 10.44 0.13 -21.26
C LEU A 140 11.70 0.59 -20.51
N ASN A 141 12.08 -0.09 -19.42
CA ASN A 141 13.27 0.24 -18.65
C ASN A 141 14.57 -0.03 -19.44
N VAL A 142 14.61 -1.07 -20.27
CA VAL A 142 15.71 -1.31 -21.22
C VAL A 142 15.80 -0.17 -22.23
N LEU A 143 14.66 0.23 -22.82
CA LEU A 143 14.62 1.34 -23.77
C LEU A 143 15.11 2.64 -23.14
N MET A 144 14.74 2.92 -21.88
CA MET A 144 15.24 4.06 -21.14
C MET A 144 16.75 3.97 -20.89
N GLY A 145 17.27 2.80 -20.50
CA GLY A 145 18.71 2.58 -20.34
C GLY A 145 19.49 2.84 -21.63
N ILE A 146 18.98 2.39 -22.78
CA ILE A 146 19.56 2.66 -24.10
C ILE A 146 19.49 4.16 -24.41
N ALA A 147 18.35 4.80 -24.17
CA ALA A 147 18.14 6.23 -24.39
C ALA A 147 19.04 7.12 -23.51
N PHE A 148 19.46 6.62 -22.34
CA PHE A 148 20.40 7.29 -21.46
C PHE A 148 21.86 7.19 -21.94
N GLY A 149 22.17 6.18 -22.76
CA GLY A 149 23.51 5.94 -23.31
C GLY A 149 24.32 5.01 -22.41
N ILE A 150 24.30 3.72 -22.74
CA ILE A 150 25.09 2.67 -22.06
C ILE A 150 26.56 2.82 -22.45
N TRP A 151 27.44 3.01 -21.46
CA TRP A 151 28.87 3.32 -21.66
C TRP A 151 29.76 2.12 -22.04
N TYR A 152 29.21 0.91 -22.10
CA TYR A 152 29.98 -0.28 -22.46
C TYR A 152 30.25 -0.36 -23.95
N ARG A 153 31.50 -0.68 -24.32
CA ARG A 153 31.90 -0.92 -25.72
C ARG A 153 31.66 -2.36 -26.17
N HIS A 154 31.67 -3.31 -25.25
CA HIS A 154 31.55 -4.74 -25.57
C HIS A 154 30.08 -5.16 -25.62
N PRO A 155 29.59 -5.76 -26.73
CA PRO A 155 28.19 -6.15 -26.88
C PRO A 155 27.66 -7.06 -25.77
N VAL A 156 28.50 -8.00 -25.30
CA VAL A 156 28.12 -8.95 -24.24
C VAL A 156 27.85 -8.23 -22.92
N MET A 157 28.61 -7.18 -22.61
CA MET A 157 28.39 -6.35 -21.41
C MET A 157 27.12 -5.51 -21.53
N ILE A 158 26.84 -4.97 -22.72
CA ILE A 158 25.59 -4.26 -23.01
C ILE A 158 24.39 -5.20 -22.80
N ILE A 159 24.44 -6.42 -23.35
CA ILE A 159 23.38 -7.42 -23.20
C ILE A 159 23.17 -7.77 -21.72
N SER A 160 24.26 -8.02 -20.98
CA SER A 160 24.18 -8.32 -19.55
C SER A 160 23.55 -7.16 -18.76
N LEU A 161 23.92 -5.92 -19.04
CA LEU A 161 23.34 -4.75 -18.39
C LEU A 161 21.86 -4.56 -18.77
N CYS A 162 21.51 -4.71 -20.05
CA CYS A 162 20.13 -4.66 -20.52
C CYS A 162 19.26 -5.74 -19.85
N LEU A 163 19.81 -6.94 -19.63
CA LEU A 163 19.10 -7.99 -18.90
C LEU A 163 18.83 -7.57 -17.45
N GLN A 164 19.80 -6.94 -16.78
CA GLN A 164 19.59 -6.39 -15.44
C GLN A 164 18.55 -5.27 -15.41
N PHE A 165 18.58 -4.35 -16.39
CA PHE A 165 17.55 -3.31 -16.55
C PHE A 165 16.17 -3.90 -16.80
N PHE A 166 16.07 -4.94 -17.63
CA PHE A 166 14.83 -5.66 -17.86
C PHE A 166 14.31 -6.25 -16.56
N MET A 167 15.16 -6.94 -15.80
CA MET A 167 14.74 -7.62 -14.57
C MET A 167 14.29 -6.65 -13.48
N ILE A 168 15.04 -5.57 -13.23
CA ILE A 168 14.60 -4.57 -12.25
C ILE A 168 13.32 -3.86 -12.71
N GLY A 169 13.20 -3.55 -14.01
CA GLY A 169 11.98 -2.97 -14.57
C GLY A 169 10.78 -3.92 -14.47
N LEU A 170 11.01 -5.23 -14.64
CA LEU A 170 9.99 -6.26 -14.47
C LEU A 170 9.48 -6.32 -13.03
N LEU A 171 10.39 -6.37 -12.06
CA LEU A 171 10.03 -6.39 -10.64
C LEU A 171 9.29 -5.10 -10.24
N CYS A 172 9.82 -3.94 -10.62
CA CYS A 172 9.17 -2.64 -10.37
C CYS A 172 7.80 -2.55 -11.05
N GLY A 173 7.64 -3.08 -12.27
CA GLY A 173 6.37 -3.13 -12.97
C GLY A 173 5.34 -4.00 -12.24
N MET A 174 5.75 -5.17 -11.76
CA MET A 174 4.90 -6.01 -10.92
C MET A 174 4.47 -5.28 -9.65
N ALA A 175 5.40 -4.60 -8.97
CA ALA A 175 5.09 -3.79 -7.80
C ALA A 175 4.06 -2.69 -8.13
N LEU A 176 4.29 -1.91 -9.21
CA LEU A 176 3.36 -0.86 -9.67
C LEU A 176 1.97 -1.41 -9.98
N ARG A 177 1.87 -2.57 -10.61
CA ARG A 177 0.57 -3.21 -10.83
C ARG A 177 -0.08 -3.65 -9.52
N GLY A 178 0.70 -4.18 -8.57
CA GLY A 178 0.29 -4.44 -7.19
C GLY A 178 -0.34 -3.22 -6.53
N LEU A 179 0.31 -2.06 -6.65
CA LEU A 179 -0.16 -0.77 -6.16
C LEU A 179 -1.51 -0.37 -6.77
N LEU A 180 -1.69 -0.54 -8.08
CA LEU A 180 -2.96 -0.28 -8.76
C LEU A 180 -4.07 -1.20 -8.24
N VAL A 181 -3.75 -2.44 -7.84
CA VAL A 181 -4.72 -3.35 -7.21
C VAL A 181 -5.21 -2.76 -5.90
N VAL A 182 -4.29 -2.36 -5.03
CA VAL A 182 -4.62 -1.78 -3.71
C VAL A 182 -5.51 -0.54 -3.87
N ILE A 183 -5.16 0.37 -4.79
CA ILE A 183 -5.97 1.56 -5.07
C ILE A 183 -7.39 1.15 -5.50
N LYS A 184 -7.52 0.18 -6.42
CA LYS A 184 -8.82 -0.30 -6.89
C LYS A 184 -9.62 -0.99 -5.79
N LEU A 185 -8.99 -1.77 -4.92
CA LEU A 185 -9.66 -2.40 -3.77
C LEU A 185 -10.26 -1.32 -2.86
N VAL A 186 -9.48 -0.32 -2.47
CA VAL A 186 -9.96 0.78 -1.63
C VAL A 186 -11.08 1.56 -2.33
N TRP A 187 -11.00 1.78 -3.64
CA TRP A 187 -12.09 2.42 -4.40
C TRP A 187 -13.35 1.56 -4.48
N SER A 188 -13.20 0.23 -4.51
CA SER A 188 -14.35 -0.67 -4.53
C SER A 188 -15.14 -0.62 -3.22
N LEU A 189 -14.45 -0.40 -2.09
CA LEU A 189 -15.09 -0.18 -0.79
C LEU A 189 -16.07 1.00 -0.87
N GLN A 190 -15.69 2.13 -1.48
CA GLN A 190 -16.57 3.31 -1.54
C GLN A 190 -17.92 3.06 -2.22
N HIS A 191 -17.94 2.19 -3.22
CA HIS A 191 -19.16 1.91 -3.99
C HIS A 191 -20.07 0.94 -3.25
N ASP A 192 -19.51 0.21 -2.30
CA ASP A 192 -20.25 -0.72 -1.50
C ASP A 192 -20.83 -0.01 -0.26
N ARG A 193 -22.15 0.18 -0.27
CA ARG A 193 -22.88 0.85 0.83
C ARG A 193 -22.89 0.05 2.15
N ARG A 194 -22.17 -1.08 2.19
CA ARG A 194 -22.22 -2.08 3.24
C ARG A 194 -21.05 -2.01 4.22
N ILE A 195 -20.09 -1.09 4.06
CA ILE A 195 -19.02 -0.91 5.04
C ILE A 195 -19.62 -0.57 6.41
N ASP A 196 -19.30 -1.39 7.41
CA ASP A 196 -19.72 -1.17 8.79
C ASP A 196 -18.74 -0.19 9.47
N ILE A 197 -18.93 1.10 9.18
CA ILE A 197 -18.16 2.16 9.84
C ILE A 197 -18.74 2.32 11.24
N ASN A 198 -17.90 2.10 12.26
CA ASN A 198 -18.30 2.22 13.66
C ASN A 198 -17.61 3.43 14.31
N TYR A 199 -18.34 4.52 14.56
CA TYR A 199 -17.79 5.72 15.21
C TYR A 199 -17.35 5.52 16.68
N MET A 200 -17.71 4.38 17.30
CA MET A 200 -17.23 3.96 18.62
C MET A 200 -16.00 3.04 18.54
N HIS A 201 -15.48 2.79 17.34
CA HIS A 201 -14.30 1.95 17.17
C HIS A 201 -13.08 2.60 17.88
N PRO A 202 -12.24 1.81 18.61
CA PRO A 202 -11.14 2.34 19.42
C PRO A 202 -10.01 3.02 18.65
N ASP A 203 -10.09 3.09 17.31
CA ASP A 203 -9.08 3.72 16.46
C ASP A 203 -9.40 5.19 16.12
N ASP A 204 -10.52 5.73 16.61
CA ASP A 204 -11.05 7.06 16.30
C ASP A 204 -11.26 7.34 14.79
N CYS A 205 -11.22 6.29 13.96
CA CYS A 205 -11.24 6.37 12.49
C CYS A 205 -12.28 5.43 11.88
N GLY A 206 -13.25 4.97 12.67
CA GLY A 206 -14.32 4.11 12.18
C GLY A 206 -13.87 2.72 11.75
N GLY A 207 -12.76 2.21 12.29
CA GLY A 207 -12.13 0.94 11.87
C GLY A 207 -11.23 1.06 10.63
N THR A 208 -11.19 2.23 9.98
CA THR A 208 -10.48 2.41 8.71
C THR A 208 -8.99 2.72 8.85
N LEU A 209 -8.47 2.87 10.07
CA LEU A 209 -7.05 3.13 10.32
C LEU A 209 -6.14 2.06 9.69
N ILE A 210 -6.63 0.82 9.60
CA ILE A 210 -5.91 -0.30 9.01
C ILE A 210 -5.57 -0.07 7.53
N VAL A 211 -6.51 0.51 6.78
CA VAL A 211 -6.33 0.92 5.38
C VAL A 211 -5.19 1.93 5.28
N GLY A 212 -5.20 2.95 6.14
CA GLY A 212 -4.16 3.97 6.20
C GLY A 212 -2.76 3.40 6.49
N LYS A 213 -2.67 2.47 7.45
CA LYS A 213 -1.41 1.79 7.81
C LYS A 213 -0.84 0.98 6.63
N VAL A 214 -1.68 0.23 5.94
CA VAL A 214 -1.26 -0.58 4.79
C VAL A 214 -0.79 0.32 3.65
N LEU A 215 -1.56 1.34 3.27
CA LEU A 215 -1.18 2.30 2.22
C LEU A 215 0.14 3.00 2.53
N PHE A 216 0.37 3.37 3.79
CA PHE A 216 1.64 3.93 4.24
C PHE A 216 2.80 2.96 4.02
N VAL A 217 2.64 1.69 4.38
CA VAL A 217 3.66 0.65 4.16
C VAL A 217 3.99 0.54 2.67
N PHE A 218 2.99 0.39 1.78
CA PHE A 218 3.21 0.31 0.33
C PHE A 218 3.92 1.55 -0.24
N SER A 219 3.51 2.72 0.24
CA SER A 219 4.12 3.98 -0.17
C SER A 219 5.59 4.08 0.26
N MET A 220 5.92 3.64 1.48
CA MET A 220 7.31 3.56 1.95
C MET A 220 8.16 2.56 1.16
N HIS A 221 7.62 1.38 0.80
CA HIS A 221 8.33 0.39 -0.02
C HIS A 221 8.69 1.00 -1.40
N THR A 222 7.75 1.73 -1.98
CA THR A 222 7.93 2.40 -3.28
C THR A 222 8.92 3.56 -3.18
N LEU A 223 8.87 4.33 -2.08
CA LEU A 223 9.80 5.42 -1.82
C LEU A 223 11.24 4.93 -1.66
N ILE A 224 11.44 3.84 -0.89
CA ILE A 224 12.77 3.22 -0.72
C ILE A 224 13.31 2.79 -2.09
N MET A 225 12.53 2.11 -2.91
CA MET A 225 12.98 1.74 -4.26
C MET A 225 13.23 2.97 -5.14
N GLY A 226 12.42 4.02 -5.01
CA GLY A 226 12.60 5.28 -5.72
C GLY A 226 13.93 5.96 -5.38
N LEU A 227 14.34 5.94 -4.11
CA LEU A 227 15.64 6.42 -3.67
C LEU A 227 16.79 5.66 -4.34
N PHE A 228 16.74 4.33 -4.37
CA PHE A 228 17.76 3.53 -5.03
C PHE A 228 17.81 3.75 -6.54
N ILE A 229 16.65 3.85 -7.21
CA ILE A 229 16.58 4.15 -8.65
C ILE A 229 17.17 5.54 -8.94
N ALA A 230 16.77 6.55 -8.17
CA ALA A 230 17.28 7.90 -8.35
C ALA A 230 18.79 7.98 -8.07
N PHE A 231 19.27 7.33 -7.00
CA PHE A 231 20.68 7.25 -6.68
C PHE A 231 21.46 6.55 -7.80
N TYR A 232 21.01 5.39 -8.28
CA TYR A 232 21.64 4.67 -9.39
C TYR A 232 21.75 5.54 -10.63
N ILE A 233 20.63 6.15 -11.08
CA ILE A 233 20.63 7.03 -12.25
C ILE A 233 21.57 8.21 -12.02
N TYR A 234 21.60 8.78 -10.81
CA TYR A 234 22.47 9.91 -10.47
C TYR A 234 23.96 9.57 -10.54
N VAL A 235 24.41 8.46 -9.93
CA VAL A 235 25.85 8.13 -9.84
C VAL A 235 26.41 7.45 -11.09
N THR A 236 25.56 6.82 -11.88
CA THR A 236 25.97 6.06 -13.08
C THR A 236 26.48 7.00 -14.19
N PRO A 237 27.63 6.70 -14.82
CA PRO A 237 28.23 7.55 -15.86
C PRO A 237 27.57 7.35 -17.24
N TRP A 238 26.34 7.85 -17.38
CA TRP A 238 25.59 7.77 -18.65
C TRP A 238 26.24 8.60 -19.77
N GLU A 239 26.40 8.00 -20.95
CA GLU A 239 27.08 8.62 -22.10
C GLU A 239 26.36 9.89 -22.59
N TYR A 240 25.02 9.88 -22.62
CA TYR A 240 24.25 11.00 -23.16
C TYR A 240 23.87 12.06 -22.14
N ARG A 241 24.28 11.94 -20.87
CA ARG A 241 23.91 12.90 -19.81
C ARG A 241 24.37 14.32 -20.12
N ALA A 242 25.62 14.49 -20.54
CA ALA A 242 26.20 15.82 -20.76
C ALA A 242 25.93 16.35 -22.18
N THR A 243 25.72 15.46 -23.14
CA THR A 243 25.66 15.80 -24.57
C THR A 243 24.23 16.03 -25.06
N SER A 244 23.21 15.39 -24.45
CA SER A 244 21.82 15.48 -24.89
C SER A 244 20.90 16.04 -23.82
N ARG A 245 20.35 17.24 -24.07
CA ARG A 245 19.31 17.84 -23.21
C ARG A 245 18.06 16.96 -23.11
N ILE A 246 17.74 16.24 -24.19
CA ILE A 246 16.57 15.35 -24.25
C ILE A 246 16.80 14.15 -23.33
N ALA A 247 17.98 13.52 -23.38
CA ALA A 247 18.32 12.41 -22.49
C ALA A 247 18.28 12.84 -21.02
N ALA A 248 18.83 14.02 -20.70
CA ALA A 248 18.77 14.58 -19.35
C ALA A 248 17.32 14.81 -18.86
N TRP A 249 16.42 15.25 -19.75
CA TRP A 249 15.00 15.39 -19.43
C TRP A 249 14.34 14.04 -19.13
N PHE A 250 14.57 13.03 -19.97
CA PHE A 250 14.07 11.67 -19.72
C PHE A 250 14.61 11.09 -18.42
N MET A 251 15.91 11.28 -18.12
CA MET A 251 16.50 10.86 -16.84
C MET A 251 15.76 11.50 -15.66
N ASN A 252 15.49 12.80 -15.69
CA ASN A 252 14.79 13.50 -14.62
C ASN A 252 13.36 12.99 -14.42
N ILE A 253 12.60 12.78 -15.51
CA ILE A 253 11.26 12.19 -15.45
C ILE A 253 11.33 10.79 -14.84
N TRP A 254 12.28 9.96 -15.29
CA TRP A 254 12.41 8.58 -14.82
C TRP A 254 12.79 8.51 -13.34
N MET A 255 13.69 9.38 -12.89
CA MET A 255 14.02 9.55 -11.47
C MET A 255 12.81 9.98 -10.63
N LEU A 256 11.95 10.87 -11.14
CA LEU A 256 10.79 11.39 -10.40
C LEU A 256 9.63 10.39 -10.31
N THR A 257 9.50 9.53 -11.31
CA THR A 257 8.39 8.55 -11.45
C THR A 257 8.10 7.74 -10.18
N PRO A 258 9.07 7.08 -9.51
CA PRO A 258 8.79 6.30 -8.30
C PRO A 258 8.33 7.16 -7.11
N PHE A 259 8.76 8.42 -7.00
CA PHE A 259 8.27 9.33 -5.96
C PHE A 259 6.81 9.71 -6.21
N VAL A 260 6.44 10.01 -7.46
CA VAL A 260 5.05 10.27 -7.83
C VAL A 260 4.20 9.02 -7.58
N ALA A 261 4.68 7.83 -7.93
CA ALA A 261 3.98 6.58 -7.66
C ALA A 261 3.76 6.36 -6.15
N SER A 262 4.80 6.56 -5.33
CA SER A 262 4.72 6.48 -3.87
C SER A 262 3.67 7.45 -3.31
N LEU A 263 3.64 8.70 -3.80
CA LEU A 263 2.65 9.69 -3.42
C LEU A 263 1.23 9.29 -3.83
N MET A 264 1.04 8.85 -5.07
CA MET A 264 -0.27 8.46 -5.61
C MET A 264 -0.89 7.31 -4.84
N VAL A 265 -0.09 6.31 -4.45
CA VAL A 265 -0.53 5.16 -3.66
C VAL A 265 -1.09 5.56 -2.31
N PHE A 266 -0.48 6.55 -1.67
CA PHE A 266 -0.96 7.02 -0.38
C PHE A 266 -2.11 8.01 -0.54
N VAL A 267 -1.92 9.06 -1.34
CA VAL A 267 -2.84 10.21 -1.39
C VAL A 267 -4.16 9.85 -2.08
N LEU A 268 -4.14 9.13 -3.21
CA LEU A 268 -5.39 8.88 -3.95
C LEU A 268 -6.43 8.07 -3.14
N PRO A 269 -6.08 6.94 -2.52
CA PRO A 269 -7.06 6.17 -1.76
C PRO A 269 -7.46 6.87 -0.46
N VAL A 270 -6.53 7.60 0.17
CA VAL A 270 -6.78 8.33 1.41
C VAL A 270 -7.73 9.51 1.21
N LEU A 271 -7.57 10.31 0.15
CA LEU A 271 -8.52 11.39 -0.16
C LEU A 271 -9.94 10.86 -0.37
N ARG A 272 -10.05 9.67 -0.95
CA ARG A 272 -11.32 8.99 -1.18
C ARG A 272 -11.93 8.48 0.12
N LEU A 273 -11.14 7.82 0.97
CA LEU A 273 -11.60 7.34 2.26
C LEU A 273 -11.99 8.50 3.19
N HIS A 274 -11.29 9.63 3.10
CA HIS A 274 -11.68 10.88 3.77
C HIS A 274 -13.09 11.35 3.38
N GLN A 275 -13.37 11.41 2.08
CA GLN A 275 -14.70 11.80 1.58
C GLN A 275 -15.81 10.85 2.09
N LEU A 276 -15.52 9.55 2.16
CA LEU A 276 -16.45 8.55 2.67
C LEU A 276 -16.73 8.76 4.17
N LEU A 277 -15.68 8.89 4.98
CA LEU A 277 -15.79 9.12 6.42
C LEU A 277 -16.47 10.44 6.76
N ASP A 278 -16.16 11.50 6.03
CA ASP A 278 -16.78 12.81 6.23
C ASP A 278 -18.28 12.80 5.83
N HIS A 279 -18.63 12.09 4.76
CA HIS A 279 -20.04 11.89 4.41
C HIS A 279 -20.79 11.09 5.47
N TYR A 280 -20.19 9.99 5.95
CA TYR A 280 -20.74 9.18 7.05
C TYR A 280 -20.92 10.01 8.32
N LYS A 281 -19.88 10.75 8.74
CA LYS A 281 -19.88 11.64 9.90
C LYS A 281 -21.03 12.64 9.85
N ARG A 282 -21.19 13.33 8.71
CA ARG A 282 -22.29 14.30 8.52
C ARG A 282 -23.67 13.65 8.56
N ARG A 283 -23.81 12.45 8.00
CA ARG A 283 -25.06 11.69 8.02
C ARG A 283 -25.44 11.29 9.45
N GLU A 284 -24.52 10.69 10.21
CA GLU A 284 -24.79 10.24 11.58
C GLU A 284 -25.07 11.41 12.52
N HIS A 285 -24.28 12.49 12.46
CA HIS A 285 -24.58 13.72 13.21
C HIS A 285 -26.00 14.23 12.94
N ARG A 286 -26.43 14.23 11.67
CA ARG A 286 -27.78 14.67 11.31
C ARG A 286 -28.84 13.77 11.94
N ILE A 287 -28.66 12.44 11.90
CA ILE A 287 -29.59 11.48 12.48
C ILE A 287 -29.71 11.68 13.99
N ILE A 288 -28.57 11.80 14.69
CA ILE A 288 -28.55 11.97 16.15
C ILE A 288 -29.18 13.29 16.57
N ARG A 289 -28.85 14.39 15.90
CA ARG A 289 -29.43 15.71 16.22
C ARG A 289 -30.94 15.76 16.00
N LEU A 290 -31.44 15.13 14.94
CA LEU A 290 -32.89 15.01 14.73
C LEU A 290 -33.57 14.21 15.86
N LYS A 291 -32.95 13.12 16.34
CA LYS A 291 -33.45 12.37 17.50
C LYS A 291 -33.41 13.19 18.78
N MET A 292 -32.35 13.97 19.01
CA MET A 292 -32.23 14.85 20.17
C MET A 292 -33.31 15.95 20.16
N GLU A 293 -33.57 16.56 19.00
CA GLU A 293 -34.63 17.55 18.83
C GLU A 293 -36.01 16.94 19.11
N ASP A 294 -36.29 15.75 18.58
CA ASP A 294 -37.54 15.04 18.82
C ASP A 294 -37.77 14.74 20.31
N ILE A 295 -36.76 14.18 20.99
CA ILE A 295 -36.82 13.91 22.43
C ILE A 295 -37.01 15.19 23.23
N SER A 296 -36.32 16.27 22.85
CA SER A 296 -36.46 17.57 23.51
C SER A 296 -37.88 18.13 23.39
N ARG A 297 -38.53 17.95 22.23
CA ARG A 297 -39.94 18.32 22.03
C ARG A 297 -40.87 17.43 22.87
N GLN A 298 -40.60 16.12 22.95
CA GLN A 298 -41.39 15.22 23.80
C GLN A 298 -41.31 15.62 25.27
N ILE A 299 -40.13 15.96 25.79
CA ILE A 299 -39.96 16.45 27.17
C ILE A 299 -40.78 17.72 27.41
N ALA A 300 -40.78 18.67 26.47
CA ALA A 300 -41.51 19.92 26.59
C ALA A 300 -43.04 19.77 26.59
N GLN A 301 -43.57 18.66 26.05
CA GLN A 301 -45.01 18.39 25.97
C GLN A 301 -45.53 17.52 27.12
N ILE A 302 -44.65 16.91 27.92
CA ILE A 302 -45.04 16.04 29.03
C ILE A 302 -45.43 16.87 30.25
N ASP A 303 -46.52 16.48 30.92
CA ASP A 303 -46.95 17.06 32.20
C ASP A 303 -45.80 17.00 33.23
N PRO A 304 -45.44 18.13 33.89
CA PRO A 304 -44.45 18.15 34.96
C PRO A 304 -44.66 17.09 36.06
N ALA A 305 -45.89 16.65 36.28
CA ALA A 305 -46.21 15.59 37.25
C ALA A 305 -45.62 14.21 36.86
N ALA A 306 -45.29 13.97 35.59
CA ALA A 306 -44.76 12.70 35.08
C ALA A 306 -43.22 12.60 35.21
N SER A 307 -42.70 12.86 36.41
CA SER A 307 -41.25 12.95 36.71
C SER A 307 -40.42 11.76 36.20
N GLN A 308 -40.92 10.52 36.36
CA GLN A 308 -40.22 9.31 35.91
C GLN A 308 -39.99 9.25 34.40
N ARG A 309 -40.95 9.73 33.60
CA ARG A 309 -40.84 9.74 32.14
C ARG A 309 -39.85 10.81 31.69
N ILE A 310 -39.86 11.96 32.34
CA ILE A 310 -38.90 13.05 32.08
C ILE A 310 -37.47 12.58 32.41
N SER A 311 -37.26 11.91 33.54
CA SER A 311 -35.93 11.38 33.89
C SER A 311 -35.41 10.35 32.89
N PHE A 312 -36.29 9.47 32.38
CA PHE A 312 -35.93 8.49 31.35
C PHE A 312 -35.54 9.16 30.03
N LEU A 313 -36.32 10.13 29.55
CA LEU A 313 -36.01 10.87 28.31
C LEU A 313 -34.72 11.69 28.44
N ASN A 314 -34.47 12.29 29.60
CA ASN A 314 -33.21 12.99 29.89
C ASN A 314 -32.01 12.05 29.81
N ALA A 315 -32.11 10.82 30.33
CA ALA A 315 -31.03 9.83 30.22
C ALA A 315 -30.74 9.45 28.76
N ILE A 316 -31.78 9.29 27.93
CA ILE A 316 -31.60 9.05 26.48
C ILE A 316 -30.94 10.27 25.82
N LEU A 317 -31.38 11.48 26.15
CA LEU A 317 -30.81 12.71 25.60
C LEU A 317 -29.32 12.85 25.95
N GLU A 318 -28.93 12.53 27.18
CA GLU A 318 -27.53 12.50 27.61
C GLU A 318 -26.71 11.45 26.83
N HIS A 319 -27.27 10.26 26.63
CA HIS A 319 -26.64 9.23 25.80
C HIS A 319 -26.45 9.69 24.34
N LEU A 320 -27.44 10.37 23.75
CA LEU A 320 -27.32 10.91 22.39
C LEU A 320 -26.29 12.06 22.30
N LYS A 321 -26.20 12.92 23.32
CA LYS A 321 -25.15 13.95 23.40
C LYS A 321 -23.76 13.33 23.42
N PHE A 322 -23.60 12.28 24.23
CA PHE A 322 -22.36 11.52 24.27
C PHE A 322 -22.00 10.94 22.89
N GLN A 323 -22.98 10.37 22.17
CA GLN A 323 -22.75 9.89 20.81
C GLN A 323 -22.41 11.01 19.82
N ASP A 324 -23.08 12.17 19.87
CA ASP A 324 -22.77 13.34 19.02
C ASP A 324 -21.31 13.79 19.26
N ASP A 325 -20.88 13.85 20.52
CA ASP A 325 -19.50 14.20 20.88
C ASP A 325 -18.48 13.17 20.36
N TYR A 326 -18.81 11.87 20.39
CA TYR A 326 -17.94 10.83 19.82
C TYR A 326 -17.80 10.97 18.31
N ILE A 327 -18.91 11.15 17.60
CA ILE A 327 -18.89 11.37 16.14
C ILE A 327 -18.10 12.64 15.81
N ALA A 328 -18.24 13.70 16.63
CA ALA A 328 -17.49 14.95 16.45
C ALA A 328 -15.98 14.73 16.56
N ARG A 329 -15.53 13.84 17.45
CA ARG A 329 -14.12 13.48 17.65
C ARG A 329 -13.56 12.54 16.59
N MET A 330 -14.40 11.80 15.86
CA MET A 330 -13.94 10.88 14.82
C MET A 330 -13.14 11.62 13.73
N ASN A 331 -11.95 11.11 13.42
CA ASN A 331 -11.05 11.65 12.42
C ASN A 331 -11.39 11.12 11.04
N ALA A 332 -11.75 12.02 10.10
CA ALA A 332 -11.96 11.65 8.71
C ALA A 332 -10.63 11.64 7.91
N TRP A 333 -9.70 12.54 8.24
CA TRP A 333 -8.29 12.56 7.83
C TRP A 333 -7.61 13.82 8.41
N PRO A 334 -6.32 13.80 8.78
CA PRO A 334 -5.43 12.63 8.84
C PRO A 334 -5.77 11.67 9.99
N TYR A 335 -5.68 10.36 9.73
CA TYR A 335 -5.97 9.30 10.72
C TYR A 335 -5.15 9.45 12.01
N ASN A 336 -3.93 9.97 11.88
CA ASN A 336 -3.10 10.40 13.00
C ASN A 336 -2.11 11.45 12.50
N SER A 337 -1.97 12.56 13.20
CA SER A 337 -0.96 13.60 12.88
C SER A 337 0.45 13.02 12.82
N ARG A 338 0.76 12.01 13.65
CA ARG A 338 2.06 11.30 13.63
C ARG A 338 2.34 10.60 12.31
N TYR A 339 1.35 9.94 11.70
CA TYR A 339 1.55 9.25 10.42
C TYR A 339 1.74 10.25 9.28
N SER A 340 0.96 11.33 9.26
CA SER A 340 1.13 12.39 8.26
C SER A 340 2.49 13.08 8.37
N VAL A 341 2.94 13.40 9.58
CA VAL A 341 4.26 14.00 9.81
C VAL A 341 5.36 13.02 9.41
N SER A 342 5.27 11.75 9.80
CA SER A 342 6.27 10.73 9.43
C SER A 342 6.35 10.56 7.92
N TYR A 343 5.21 10.53 7.24
CA TYR A 343 5.14 10.44 5.79
C TYR A 343 5.73 11.68 5.11
N LEU A 344 5.34 12.87 5.57
CA LEU A 344 5.79 14.13 5.00
C LEU A 344 7.30 14.31 5.20
N ILE A 345 7.85 13.93 6.36
CA ILE A 345 9.30 13.90 6.61
C ILE A 345 9.98 12.89 5.68
N ALA A 346 9.47 11.66 5.59
CA ALA A 346 10.03 10.62 4.73
C ALA A 346 10.04 11.04 3.25
N PHE A 347 8.96 11.70 2.79
CA PHE A 347 8.84 12.17 1.41
C PHE A 347 9.62 13.46 1.13
N ALA A 348 9.68 14.40 2.08
CA ALA A 348 10.38 15.66 1.91
C ALA A 348 11.91 15.50 2.03
N SER A 349 12.40 14.57 2.86
CA SER A 349 13.84 14.42 3.11
C SER A 349 14.66 14.13 1.84
N PRO A 350 14.26 13.24 0.90
CA PRO A 350 15.00 13.03 -0.35
C PRO A 350 14.97 14.25 -1.26
N LEU A 351 13.84 14.96 -1.27
CA LEU A 351 13.62 16.14 -2.09
C LEU A 351 14.49 17.31 -1.60
N LEU A 352 14.58 17.48 -0.27
CA LEU A 352 15.48 18.43 0.37
C LEU A 352 16.95 18.09 0.10
N VAL A 353 17.35 16.81 0.22
CA VAL A 353 18.72 16.37 -0.12
C VAL A 353 19.04 16.68 -1.59
N ALA A 354 18.13 16.39 -2.52
CA ALA A 354 18.31 16.66 -3.94
C ALA A 354 18.40 18.16 -4.27
N ILE A 355 17.69 19.02 -3.51
CA ILE A 355 17.80 20.48 -3.65
C ILE A 355 19.15 20.95 -3.10
N ILE A 356 19.54 20.51 -1.90
CA ILE A 356 20.81 20.89 -1.26
C ILE A 356 21.99 20.47 -2.13
N SER A 357 21.97 19.25 -2.69
CA SER A 357 23.05 18.74 -3.53
C SER A 357 23.23 19.45 -4.87
N LYS A 358 22.30 20.33 -5.28
CA LYS A 358 22.47 21.18 -6.46
C LYS A 358 23.20 22.50 -6.16
N HIS A 359 23.28 22.87 -4.88
CA HIS A 359 23.86 24.13 -4.42
C HIS A 359 25.24 23.98 -3.78
N VAL A 360 25.68 22.74 -3.54
CA VAL A 360 27.04 22.35 -3.17
C VAL A 360 27.74 21.86 -4.42
#